data_AF-A0A2D6SW52-F1
#
_entry.id   AF-A0A2D6SW52-F1
#
_cell.length_a   1.000
_cell.length_b   1.000
_cell.length_c   1.000
_cell.angle_alpha   90.00
_cell.angle_beta   90.00
_cell.angle_gamma   90.00
#
_symmetry.space_group_name_H-M   'P 1'
#
loop_
_entity.id
_entity.type
_entity.pdbx_description
1 polymer ?
#
loop_
_entity_poly.entity_id
_entity_poly.type
_entity_poly.pdbx_seq_one_letter_code
_entity_poly.pdbx_strand_id
1 'polypeptide(L)'
;MRNPQRVVRIVVVLAIVAGFGLLFRPATAQVKKGKTRSATTKQLMKGLVGSNCGALAKALKAETPDWEAIGLHAALLNESGHVLMADGRCPDGEWAGGAKTVQKCSVVVLAKVEAKDIEGARGAFKALTGGCGQCHKKHKPKKK
;
A
#
# COMPACT_ATOMS: atom_id res chain seq x y z
N MET A 1 -60.44 4.82 15.86
CA MET A 1 -59.61 4.18 16.90
C MET A 1 -58.49 3.38 16.23
N ARG A 2 -57.21 3.70 16.49
CA ARG A 2 -56.05 3.12 15.79
C ARG A 2 -55.69 1.78 16.44
N ASN A 3 -55.69 0.68 15.68
CA ASN A 3 -55.48 -0.67 16.20
C ASN A 3 -54.05 -0.82 16.78
N PRO A 4 -53.89 -1.05 18.10
CA PRO A 4 -52.59 -1.08 18.76
C PRO A 4 -51.69 -2.22 18.25
N GLN A 5 -52.27 -3.33 17.78
CA GLN A 5 -51.49 -4.44 17.23
C GLN A 5 -50.81 -4.13 15.89
N ARG A 6 -51.36 -3.18 15.10
CA ARG A 6 -50.72 -2.71 13.86
C ARG A 6 -49.50 -1.84 14.14
N VAL A 7 -49.55 -1.02 15.19
CA VAL A 7 -48.43 -0.15 15.59
C VAL A 7 -47.27 -0.99 16.11
N VAL A 8 -47.54 -2.00 16.95
CA VAL A 8 -46.50 -2.91 17.47
C VAL A 8 -45.82 -3.70 16.36
N ARG A 9 -46.57 -4.21 15.37
CA ARG A 9 -45.99 -4.95 14.22
C ARG A 9 -45.08 -4.08 13.35
N ILE A 10 -45.44 -2.82 13.11
CA ILE A 10 -44.62 -1.88 12.33
C ILE A 10 -43.32 -1.53 13.07
N VAL A 11 -43.39 -1.32 14.39
CA VAL A 11 -42.22 -1.02 15.22
C VAL A 11 -41.25 -2.21 15.28
N VAL A 12 -41.75 -3.44 15.37
CA VAL A 12 -40.91 -4.66 15.38
C VAL A 12 -40.20 -4.87 14.03
N VAL A 13 -40.89 -4.68 12.89
CA VAL A 13 -40.27 -4.82 11.57
C VAL A 13 -39.19 -3.75 11.33
N LEU A 14 -39.42 -2.52 11.75
CA LEU A 14 -38.42 -1.44 11.66
C LEU A 14 -37.18 -1.72 12.53
N ALA A 15 -37.37 -2.28 13.73
CA ALA A 15 -36.27 -2.67 14.61
C ALA A 15 -35.39 -3.79 14.02
N ILE A 16 -36.00 -4.76 13.30
CA ILE A 16 -35.27 -5.85 12.64
C ILE A 16 -34.46 -5.35 11.44
N VAL A 17 -35.03 -4.45 10.63
CA VAL A 17 -34.32 -3.85 9.48
C VAL A 17 -33.18 -2.94 9.94
N ALA A 18 -33.38 -2.17 11.01
CA ALA A 18 -32.31 -1.36 11.62
C ALA A 18 -31.20 -2.24 12.24
N GLY A 19 -31.56 -3.37 12.85
CA GLY A 19 -30.59 -4.32 13.41
C GLY A 19 -29.72 -5.01 12.35
N PHE A 20 -30.28 -5.34 11.19
CA PHE A 20 -29.54 -5.97 10.09
C PHE A 20 -28.59 -5.00 9.35
N GLY A 21 -28.92 -3.70 9.28
CA GLY A 21 -28.08 -2.69 8.64
C GLY A 21 -26.75 -2.42 9.38
N LEU A 22 -26.69 -2.70 10.68
CA LEU A 22 -25.51 -2.46 11.52
C LEU A 22 -24.44 -3.57 11.45
N LEU A 23 -24.77 -4.74 10.90
CA LEU A 23 -23.84 -5.88 10.80
C LEU A 23 -22.99 -5.88 9.52
N PHE A 24 -23.35 -5.06 8.52
CA PHE A 24 -22.59 -4.89 7.29
C PHE A 24 -21.70 -3.65 7.36
N ARG A 25 -20.75 -3.62 8.31
CA ARG A 25 -19.58 -2.76 8.17
C ARG A 25 -18.62 -3.46 7.20
N PRO A 26 -18.45 -2.99 5.94
CA PRO A 26 -17.40 -3.55 5.12
C PRO A 26 -16.08 -3.30 5.84
N ALA A 27 -15.33 -4.36 6.11
CA ALA A 27 -13.98 -4.27 6.64
C ALA A 27 -13.07 -3.63 5.57
N THR A 28 -13.16 -2.31 5.42
CA THR A 28 -12.51 -1.53 4.36
C THR A 28 -11.01 -1.33 4.59
N ALA A 29 -10.45 -1.86 5.66
CA ALA A 29 -9.04 -1.64 6.00
C ALA A 29 -8.08 -2.71 5.45
N GLN A 30 -8.56 -3.86 4.97
CA GLN A 30 -7.67 -4.86 4.38
C GLN A 30 -7.43 -4.52 2.91
N VAL A 31 -6.33 -3.80 2.68
CA VAL A 31 -5.69 -3.55 1.38
C VAL A 31 -6.07 -4.64 0.35
N LYS A 32 -6.91 -4.25 -0.61
CA LYS A 32 -7.65 -5.18 -1.48
C LYS A 32 -6.71 -6.17 -2.15
N LYS A 33 -7.02 -7.47 -2.10
CA LYS A 33 -6.44 -8.45 -3.04
C LYS A 33 -6.84 -8.01 -4.45
N GLY A 34 -5.95 -8.23 -5.42
CA GLY A 34 -6.29 -8.01 -6.82
C GLY A 34 -7.49 -8.85 -7.25
N LYS A 35 -8.29 -8.34 -8.19
CA LYS A 35 -9.49 -9.01 -8.70
C LYS A 35 -9.17 -10.36 -9.35
N THR A 36 -8.07 -10.42 -10.10
CA THR A 36 -7.70 -11.59 -10.93
C THR A 36 -6.39 -12.24 -10.48
N ARG A 37 -5.58 -11.55 -9.69
CA ARG A 37 -4.23 -12.01 -9.30
C ARG A 37 -4.23 -12.80 -7.99
N SER A 38 -3.42 -13.86 -7.95
CA SER A 38 -3.31 -14.77 -6.80
C SER A 38 -2.73 -14.10 -5.55
N ALA A 39 -1.72 -13.23 -5.70
CA ALA A 39 -1.02 -12.61 -4.59
C ALA A 39 -1.90 -11.61 -3.81
N THR A 40 -1.94 -11.76 -2.49
CA THR A 40 -2.53 -10.74 -1.60
C THR A 40 -1.63 -9.52 -1.53
N THR A 41 -2.19 -8.35 -1.21
CA THR A 41 -1.36 -7.15 -1.08
C THR A 41 -0.44 -7.23 0.13
N LYS A 42 -0.80 -7.97 1.19
CA LYS A 42 0.12 -8.27 2.30
C LYS A 42 1.35 -9.06 1.84
N GLN A 43 1.18 -10.07 0.98
CA GLN A 43 2.30 -10.84 0.41
C GLN A 43 3.18 -9.96 -0.48
N LEU A 44 2.59 -9.13 -1.34
CA LEU A 44 3.34 -8.19 -2.18
C LEU A 44 4.11 -7.18 -1.33
N MET A 45 3.47 -6.59 -0.31
CA MET A 45 4.13 -5.65 0.59
C MET A 45 5.27 -6.29 1.37
N LYS A 46 5.15 -7.55 1.81
CA LYS A 46 6.22 -8.24 2.55
C LYS A 46 7.33 -8.72 1.61
N GLY A 47 6.97 -9.50 0.60
CA GLY A 47 7.91 -10.28 -0.22
C GLY A 47 8.52 -9.51 -1.39
N LEU A 48 7.80 -8.53 -1.95
CA LEU A 48 8.30 -7.71 -3.06
C LEU A 48 8.75 -6.33 -2.54
N VAL A 49 7.84 -5.54 -1.98
CA VAL A 49 8.16 -4.15 -1.58
C VAL A 49 9.13 -4.13 -0.40
N GLY A 50 8.79 -4.82 0.69
CA GLY A 50 9.56 -4.84 1.92
C GLY A 50 10.95 -5.43 1.74
N SER A 51 11.04 -6.59 1.08
CA SER A 51 12.32 -7.24 0.77
C SER A 51 13.25 -6.33 -0.04
N ASN A 52 12.77 -5.74 -1.15
CA ASN A 52 13.60 -4.89 -2.00
C ASN A 52 13.91 -3.54 -1.34
N CYS A 53 13.00 -2.97 -0.55
CA CYS A 53 13.27 -1.76 0.21
C CYS A 53 14.35 -1.98 1.28
N GLY A 54 14.31 -3.12 1.99
CA GLY A 54 15.31 -3.47 2.99
C GLY A 54 16.67 -3.79 2.36
N ALA A 55 16.68 -4.53 1.26
CA ALA A 55 17.89 -4.88 0.53
C ALA A 55 18.56 -3.64 -0.09
N LEU A 56 17.77 -2.75 -0.72
CA LEU A 56 18.26 -1.46 -1.22
C LEU A 56 18.85 -0.60 -0.09
N ALA A 57 18.17 -0.51 1.06
CA ALA A 57 18.68 0.23 2.21
C ALA A 57 20.02 -0.31 2.71
N LYS A 58 20.21 -1.64 2.69
CA LYS A 58 21.47 -2.28 3.06
C LYS A 58 22.55 -2.00 2.01
N ALA A 59 22.25 -2.17 0.73
CA ALA A 59 23.19 -1.95 -0.37
C ALA A 59 23.69 -0.49 -0.40
N LEU A 60 22.80 0.49 -0.20
CA LEU A 60 23.17 1.91 -0.16
C LEU A 60 24.07 2.28 1.04
N LYS A 61 24.13 1.46 2.09
CA LYS A 61 24.97 1.68 3.28
C LYS A 61 26.29 0.91 3.23
N ALA A 62 26.50 0.08 2.21
CA ALA A 62 27.77 -0.61 2.03
C ALA A 62 28.92 0.40 1.84
N GLU A 63 30.11 0.04 2.32
CA GLU A 63 31.32 0.85 2.14
C GLU A 63 31.69 0.98 0.66
N THR A 64 31.64 -0.13 -0.07
CA THR A 64 31.78 -0.15 -1.53
C THR A 64 30.40 -0.36 -2.17
N PRO A 65 29.92 0.57 -3.02
CA PRO A 65 28.64 0.40 -3.70
C PRO A 65 28.65 -0.76 -4.70
N ASP A 66 27.70 -1.68 -4.51
CA ASP A 66 27.31 -2.65 -5.52
C ASP A 66 26.22 -2.04 -6.41
N TRP A 67 26.65 -1.44 -7.52
CA TRP A 67 25.75 -0.72 -8.44
C TRP A 67 24.69 -1.62 -9.07
N GLU A 68 25.03 -2.90 -9.33
CA GLU A 68 24.09 -3.86 -9.89
C GLU A 68 22.98 -4.19 -8.88
N ALA A 69 23.34 -4.48 -7.63
CA ALA A 69 22.36 -4.74 -6.58
C ALA A 69 21.48 -3.52 -6.28
N ILE A 70 22.07 -2.31 -6.22
CA ILE A 70 21.30 -1.07 -6.01
C ILE A 70 20.31 -0.88 -7.16
N GLY A 71 20.77 -1.02 -8.41
CA GLY A 71 19.93 -0.90 -9.60
C GLY A 71 18.79 -1.91 -9.61
N LEU A 72 19.10 -3.19 -9.35
CA LEU A 72 18.11 -4.27 -9.30
C LEU A 72 16.99 -3.98 -8.30
N HIS A 73 17.33 -3.65 -7.05
CA HIS A 73 16.31 -3.40 -6.04
C HIS A 73 15.52 -2.12 -6.30
N ALA A 74 16.15 -1.08 -6.86
CA ALA A 74 15.45 0.15 -7.25
C ALA A 74 14.45 -0.11 -8.38
N ALA A 75 14.82 -0.89 -9.40
CA ALA A 75 13.94 -1.28 -10.50
C ALA A 75 12.76 -2.13 -10.01
N LEU A 76 12.99 -3.13 -9.15
CA LEU A 76 11.92 -3.94 -8.58
C LEU A 76 10.96 -3.10 -7.70
N LEU A 77 11.46 -2.08 -7.01
CA LEU A 77 10.62 -1.13 -6.30
C LEU A 77 9.79 -0.27 -7.26
N ASN A 78 10.36 0.19 -8.37
CA ASN A 78 9.62 0.93 -9.39
C ASN A 78 8.41 0.12 -9.90
N GLU A 79 8.67 -1.11 -10.32
CA GLU A 79 7.63 -2.06 -10.78
C GLU A 79 6.59 -2.34 -9.70
N SER A 80 7.03 -2.43 -8.44
CA SER A 80 6.12 -2.64 -7.32
C SER A 80 5.08 -1.52 -7.21
N GLY A 81 5.42 -0.26 -7.51
CA GLY A 81 4.47 0.84 -7.53
C GLY A 81 3.35 0.63 -8.56
N HIS A 82 3.67 0.10 -9.74
CA HIS A 82 2.67 -0.26 -10.75
C HIS A 82 1.78 -1.41 -10.27
N VAL A 83 2.40 -2.47 -9.74
CA VAL A 83 1.68 -3.65 -9.23
C VAL A 83 0.71 -3.29 -8.10
N LEU A 84 1.08 -2.37 -7.21
CA LEU A 84 0.23 -1.92 -6.10
C LEU A 84 -1.00 -1.12 -6.56
N MET A 85 -0.98 -0.57 -7.77
CA MET A 85 -2.14 0.15 -8.33
C MET A 85 -2.97 -0.70 -9.28
N ALA A 86 -2.40 -1.76 -9.85
CA ALA A 86 -3.06 -2.63 -10.81
C ALA A 86 -4.18 -3.49 -10.20
N ASP A 87 -5.03 -4.05 -11.07
CA ASP A 87 -5.99 -5.11 -10.73
C ASP A 87 -6.95 -4.74 -9.58
N GLY A 88 -7.31 -3.46 -9.46
CA GLY A 88 -8.24 -2.96 -8.45
C GLY A 88 -7.67 -2.90 -7.02
N ARG A 89 -6.35 -2.97 -6.86
CA ARG A 89 -5.69 -2.96 -5.54
C ARG A 89 -5.69 -1.59 -4.87
N CYS A 90 -5.66 -0.51 -5.64
CA CYS A 90 -5.64 0.85 -5.12
C CYS A 90 -6.98 1.20 -4.46
N PRO A 91 -7.03 1.40 -3.14
CA PRO A 91 -8.26 1.74 -2.43
C PRO A 91 -8.60 3.24 -2.52
N ASP A 92 -7.60 4.13 -2.60
CA ASP A 92 -7.79 5.58 -2.59
C ASP A 92 -6.57 6.37 -3.11
N GLY A 93 -6.65 7.70 -3.06
CA GLY A 93 -5.61 8.63 -3.52
C GLY A 93 -4.33 8.65 -2.68
N GLU A 94 -4.37 8.33 -1.38
CA GLU A 94 -3.16 8.29 -0.55
C GLU A 94 -2.31 7.08 -0.91
N TRP A 95 -2.96 5.94 -1.15
CA TRP A 95 -2.31 4.76 -1.70
C TRP A 95 -1.68 5.05 -3.07
N ALA A 96 -2.44 5.67 -3.98
CA ALA A 96 -1.94 6.04 -5.30
C ALA A 96 -0.76 7.01 -5.21
N GLY A 97 -0.82 7.99 -4.30
CA GLY A 97 0.26 8.96 -4.06
C GLY A 97 1.53 8.30 -3.55
N GLY A 98 1.41 7.36 -2.61
CA GLY A 98 2.54 6.56 -2.13
C GLY A 98 3.17 5.72 -3.25
N ALA A 99 2.35 5.00 -4.02
CA ALA A 99 2.83 4.17 -5.13
C ALA A 99 3.51 4.99 -6.23
N LYS A 100 2.96 6.15 -6.59
CA LYS A 100 3.58 7.08 -7.56
C LYS A 100 4.87 7.69 -7.05
N THR A 101 4.97 7.96 -5.75
CA THR A 101 6.24 8.41 -5.14
C THR A 101 7.29 7.33 -5.26
N VAL A 102 6.95 6.06 -5.00
CA VAL A 102 7.88 4.93 -5.18
C VAL A 102 8.36 4.86 -6.63
N GLN A 103 7.47 4.94 -7.61
CA GLN A 103 7.83 4.95 -9.03
C GLN A 103 8.82 6.08 -9.35
N LYS A 104 8.44 7.32 -9.07
CA LYS A 104 9.22 8.52 -9.40
C LYS A 104 10.60 8.50 -8.73
N CYS A 105 10.65 8.22 -7.43
CA CYS A 105 11.91 8.23 -6.70
C CYS A 105 12.81 7.06 -7.09
N SER A 106 12.26 5.88 -7.42
CA SER A 106 13.06 4.78 -7.97
C SER A 106 13.73 5.13 -9.30
N VAL A 107 13.06 5.89 -10.19
CA VAL A 107 13.70 6.39 -11.42
C VAL A 107 14.89 7.27 -11.10
N VAL A 108 14.76 8.16 -10.09
CA VAL A 108 15.89 8.99 -9.66
C VAL A 108 17.01 8.12 -9.08
N VAL A 109 16.71 7.11 -8.26
CA VAL A 109 17.75 6.18 -7.77
C VAL A 109 18.47 5.50 -8.93
N LEU A 110 17.74 5.03 -9.96
CA LEU A 110 18.33 4.39 -11.14
C LEU A 110 19.25 5.36 -11.91
N ALA A 111 18.81 6.59 -12.16
CA ALA A 111 19.66 7.61 -12.79
C ALA A 111 20.94 7.90 -11.98
N LYS A 112 20.85 7.83 -10.64
CA LYS A 112 22.01 8.00 -9.75
C LYS A 112 22.93 6.78 -9.75
N VAL A 113 22.40 5.57 -9.95
CA VAL A 113 23.19 4.36 -10.18
C VAL A 113 23.99 4.48 -11.47
N GLU A 114 23.36 4.91 -12.58
CA GLU A 114 24.05 5.14 -13.86
C GLU A 114 25.17 6.17 -13.74
N ALA A 115 24.92 7.24 -12.98
CA ALA A 115 25.91 8.28 -12.70
C ALA A 115 26.96 7.89 -11.64
N LYS A 116 26.87 6.69 -11.05
CA LYS A 116 27.69 6.24 -9.91
C LYS A 116 27.73 7.25 -8.74
N ASP A 117 26.61 7.91 -8.47
CA ASP A 117 26.44 8.93 -7.44
C ASP A 117 25.76 8.34 -6.20
N ILE A 118 26.56 7.86 -5.24
CA ILE A 118 26.04 7.16 -4.06
C ILE A 118 25.27 8.09 -3.13
N GLU A 119 25.71 9.34 -2.97
CA GLU A 119 25.03 10.33 -2.12
C GLU A 119 23.69 10.76 -2.74
N GLY A 120 23.67 10.97 -4.06
CA GLY A 120 22.44 11.20 -4.81
C GLY A 120 21.47 10.02 -4.69
N ALA A 121 21.95 8.78 -4.80
CA ALA A 121 21.14 7.58 -4.65
C ALA A 121 20.55 7.46 -3.23
N ARG A 122 21.35 7.75 -2.19
CA ARG A 122 20.90 7.82 -0.79
C ARG A 122 19.82 8.88 -0.59
N GLY A 123 20.00 10.08 -1.15
CA GLY A 123 19.03 11.17 -1.10
C GLY A 123 17.70 10.79 -1.77
N ALA A 124 17.77 10.21 -2.97
CA ALA A 124 16.59 9.73 -3.69
C ALA A 124 15.86 8.60 -2.94
N PHE A 125 16.60 7.68 -2.31
CA PHE A 125 16.01 6.63 -1.48
C PHE A 125 15.34 7.17 -0.21
N LYS A 126 15.89 8.23 0.41
CA LYS A 126 15.22 8.93 1.52
C LYS A 126 13.89 9.53 1.08
N ALA A 127 13.83 10.13 -0.10
CA ALA A 127 12.57 10.63 -0.66
C ALA A 127 11.58 9.49 -0.96
N LEU A 128 12.06 8.38 -1.53
CA LEU A 128 11.26 7.17 -1.79
C LEU A 128 10.58 6.67 -0.51
N THR A 129 11.34 6.50 0.57
CA THR A 129 10.81 5.99 1.85
C THR A 129 9.86 6.98 2.54
N GLY A 130 9.96 8.27 2.24
CA GLY A 130 8.96 9.27 2.61
C GLY A 130 7.57 8.94 2.05
N GLY A 131 7.48 8.50 0.79
CA GLY A 131 6.23 8.03 0.17
C GLY A 131 5.65 6.79 0.86
N CYS A 132 6.50 5.85 1.26
CA CYS A 132 6.10 4.69 2.06
C CYS A 132 5.47 5.11 3.39
N GLY A 133 6.07 6.10 4.07
CA GLY A 133 5.57 6.62 5.33
C GLY A 133 4.17 7.24 5.21
N GLN A 134 3.91 8.00 4.15
CA GLN A 134 2.59 8.59 3.90
C GLN A 134 1.52 7.51 3.70
N CYS A 135 1.75 6.53 2.83
CA CYS A 135 0.81 5.42 2.61
C CYS A 135 0.60 4.57 3.87
N HIS A 136 1.67 4.27 4.61
CA HIS A 136 1.58 3.42 5.80
C HIS A 136 0.81 4.05 6.96
N LYS A 137 0.75 5.39 7.07
CA LYS A 137 -0.04 6.07 8.12
C LYS A 137 -1.51 5.64 8.10
N LYS A 138 -2.07 5.43 6.90
CA LYS A 138 -3.47 5.06 6.71
C LYS A 138 -3.68 3.57 6.49
N HIS A 139 -2.80 2.92 5.75
CA HIS A 139 -3.06 1.57 5.21
C HIS A 139 -2.28 0.45 5.90
N LYS A 140 -1.29 0.76 6.74
CA LYS A 140 -0.55 -0.28 7.46
C LYS A 140 -1.34 -0.67 8.72
N PRO A 141 -1.69 -1.96 8.90
CA PRO A 141 -2.33 -2.41 10.12
C PRO A 141 -1.45 -2.09 11.33
N LYS A 142 -2.02 -1.44 12.35
CA LYS A 142 -1.33 -1.24 13.63
C LYS A 142 -1.18 -2.60 14.30
N LYS A 143 0.01 -2.90 14.83
CA LYS A 143 0.20 -4.08 15.68
C LYS A 143 -0.72 -3.92 16.88
N LYS A 144 -1.53 -4.94 17.16
CA LYS A 144 -2.19 -5.11 18.46
C LYS A 144 -1.15 -5.61 19.45
#